data_AF-A0A959UVS9-F1
#
_entry.id   AF-A0A959UVS9-F1
#
_cell.length_a   1.000
_cell.length_b   1.000
_cell.length_c   1.000
_cell.angle_alpha   90.00
_cell.angle_beta   90.00
_cell.angle_gamma   90.00
#
_symmetry.space_group_name_H-M   'P 1'
#
loop_
_entity.id
_entity.type
_entity.pdbx_description
1 polymer ?
#
loop_
_entity_poly.entity_id
_entity_poly.type
_entity_poly.pdbx_seq_one_letter_code
_entity_poly.pdbx_strand_id
1 'polypeptide(L)'
;MRPSQLPPVVKNLLIINGIMFLLKMTFGTDDLGRNILDNTLGLHALDSPLFKPWQVVSHMFMHGDIGHIFLNMFALFMFGGPIERLWGSKRFLIYYLITGLGAAALHQGVAWWEAQQHLAVLSQYGVDLDEVKYAAS
;
A
#
# COMPACT_ATOMS: atom_id res chain seq x y z
N MET A 1 3.32 -34.78 14.93
CA MET A 1 3.09 -33.35 14.63
C MET A 1 4.45 -32.76 14.24
N ARG A 2 4.69 -32.38 12.97
CA ARG A 2 5.99 -31.81 12.59
C ARG A 2 6.09 -30.39 13.16
N PRO A 3 7.12 -30.06 13.96
CA PRO A 3 7.31 -28.69 14.40
C PRO A 3 7.68 -27.80 13.21
N SER A 4 7.25 -26.54 13.30
CA SER A 4 7.97 -25.36 12.82
C SER A 4 8.27 -25.23 11.32
N GLN A 5 7.27 -25.38 10.44
CA GLN A 5 7.32 -24.71 9.14
C GLN A 5 6.26 -23.61 9.08
N LEU A 6 6.73 -22.38 8.88
CA LEU A 6 5.89 -21.24 8.55
C LEU A 6 5.03 -21.62 7.33
N PRO A 7 3.70 -21.41 7.39
CA PRO A 7 2.81 -21.68 6.26
C PRO A 7 3.30 -20.98 4.98
N PRO A 8 3.16 -21.63 3.81
CA PRO A 8 3.86 -21.22 2.61
C PRO A 8 3.48 -19.81 2.14
N VAL A 9 2.21 -19.41 2.22
CA VAL A 9 1.80 -18.07 1.76
C VAL A 9 2.31 -17.01 2.72
N VAL A 10 2.13 -17.18 4.04
CA VAL A 10 2.69 -16.27 5.04
C VAL A 10 4.20 -16.12 4.88
N LYS A 11 4.92 -17.23 4.71
CA LYS A 11 6.37 -17.22 4.46
C LYS A 11 6.72 -16.39 3.23
N ASN A 12 6.03 -16.62 2.11
CA ASN A 12 6.29 -15.91 0.87
C ASN A 12 5.98 -14.42 0.99
N LEU A 13 4.89 -14.06 1.64
CA LEU A 13 4.53 -12.66 1.90
C LEU A 13 5.58 -11.96 2.77
N LEU A 14 6.07 -12.61 3.83
CA LEU A 14 7.16 -12.06 4.66
C LEU A 14 8.43 -11.80 3.82
N ILE A 15 8.81 -12.77 2.97
CA ILE A 15 9.99 -12.66 2.10
C ILE A 15 9.81 -11.53 1.08
N ILE A 16 8.68 -11.48 0.37
CA ILE A 16 8.41 -10.46 -0.66
C ILE A 16 8.43 -9.07 -0.03
N ASN A 17 7.73 -8.86 1.09
CA ASN A 17 7.73 -7.56 1.77
C ASN A 17 9.11 -7.14 2.26
N GLY A 18 9.89 -8.08 2.81
CA GLY A 18 11.28 -7.83 3.20
C GLY A 18 12.14 -7.41 2.01
N ILE A 19 12.03 -8.12 0.88
CA ILE A 19 12.77 -7.77 -0.35
C ILE A 19 12.34 -6.39 -0.86
N MET A 20 11.04 -6.11 -0.95
CA MET A 20 10.52 -4.83 -1.43
C MET A 20 11.00 -3.65 -0.58
N PHE A 21 11.03 -3.84 0.75
CA PHE A 21 11.55 -2.82 1.65
C PHE A 21 13.06 -2.61 1.52
N LEU A 22 13.84 -3.68 1.39
CA LEU A 22 15.28 -3.57 1.13
C LEU A 22 15.57 -2.89 -0.21
N LEU A 23 14.82 -3.24 -1.26
CA LEU A 23 14.91 -2.56 -2.55
C LEU A 23 14.58 -1.08 -2.42
N LYS A 24 13.52 -0.72 -1.68
CA LYS A 24 13.18 0.69 -1.41
C LYS A 24 14.30 1.44 -0.70
N MET A 25 14.97 0.81 0.27
CA MET A 25 16.07 1.42 1.01
C MET A 25 17.34 1.65 0.16
N THR A 26 17.54 0.86 -0.90
CA THR A 26 18.73 0.96 -1.77
C THR A 26 18.46 1.67 -3.08
N PHE A 27 17.20 1.76 -3.51
CA PHE A 27 16.81 2.53 -4.69
C PHE A 27 16.91 4.04 -4.43
N GLY A 28 17.30 4.76 -5.47
CA GLY A 28 17.47 6.21 -5.42
C GLY A 28 16.16 7.00 -5.43
N THR A 29 16.33 8.31 -5.53
CA THR A 29 15.25 9.26 -5.70
C THR A 29 15.14 9.72 -7.15
N ASP A 30 13.94 10.14 -7.56
CA ASP A 30 13.73 10.87 -8.80
C ASP A 30 14.25 12.32 -8.70
N ASP A 31 14.10 13.09 -9.79
CA ASP A 31 14.54 14.49 -9.90
C ASP A 31 13.87 15.42 -8.87
N LEU A 32 12.76 14.97 -8.27
CA LEU A 32 12.00 15.69 -7.24
C LEU A 32 12.36 15.22 -5.82
N GLY A 33 13.36 14.35 -5.67
CA GLY A 33 13.78 13.81 -4.38
C GLY A 33 12.83 12.75 -3.80
N ARG A 34 11.87 12.24 -4.57
CA ARG A 34 10.92 11.21 -4.13
C ARG A 34 11.53 9.83 -4.37
N ASN A 35 11.32 8.87 -3.46
CA ASN A 35 11.80 7.51 -3.67
C ASN A 35 11.14 6.90 -4.93
N ILE A 36 11.96 6.37 -5.84
CA ILE A 36 11.49 5.89 -7.15
C ILE A 36 10.50 4.74 -6.99
N LEU A 37 10.72 3.83 -6.04
CA LEU A 37 9.82 2.69 -5.85
C LEU A 37 8.49 3.11 -5.21
N ASP A 38 8.51 4.05 -4.26
CA ASP A 38 7.28 4.60 -3.70
C ASP A 38 6.46 5.30 -4.78
N ASN A 39 7.11 6.09 -5.64
CA ASN A 39 6.44 6.80 -6.73
C ASN A 39 5.88 5.85 -7.81
N THR A 40 6.56 4.72 -8.05
CA THR A 40 6.18 3.78 -9.13
C THR A 40 5.17 2.71 -8.67
N LEU A 41 5.34 2.20 -7.44
CA LEU A 41 4.63 1.03 -6.92
C LEU A 41 3.67 1.38 -5.77
N GLY A 42 3.83 2.53 -5.12
CA GLY A 42 2.89 3.05 -4.14
C GLY A 42 1.59 3.51 -4.79
N LEU A 43 0.52 3.53 -4.01
CA LEU A 43 -0.81 3.88 -4.50
C LEU A 43 -1.00 5.39 -4.51
N HIS A 44 -1.03 5.99 -5.69
CA HIS A 44 -1.45 7.38 -5.88
C HIS A 44 -2.97 7.51 -5.91
N ALA A 45 -3.48 8.71 -5.64
CA ALA A 45 -4.91 9.02 -5.80
C ALA A 45 -5.40 8.66 -7.20
N LEU A 46 -6.64 8.15 -7.31
CA LEU A 46 -7.17 7.62 -8.57
C LEU A 46 -7.28 8.67 -9.70
N ASP A 47 -7.42 9.94 -9.32
CA ASP A 47 -7.48 11.09 -10.21
C ASP A 47 -6.11 11.73 -10.49
N SER A 48 -5.02 11.20 -9.91
CA SER A 48 -3.67 11.70 -10.16
C SER A 48 -3.11 11.20 -11.50
N PRO A 49 -2.43 12.04 -12.30
CA PRO A 49 -1.63 11.60 -13.46
C PRO A 49 -0.52 10.60 -13.12
N LEU A 50 -0.06 10.54 -11.87
CA LEU A 50 0.91 9.55 -11.40
C LEU A 50 0.30 8.18 -11.14
N PHE A 51 -1.03 8.07 -11.11
CA PHE A 51 -1.69 6.79 -10.93
C PHE A 51 -1.37 5.84 -12.08
N LYS A 52 -1.15 4.57 -11.72
CA LYS A 52 -0.91 3.48 -12.66
C LYS A 52 -1.68 2.23 -12.20
N PRO A 53 -2.34 1.46 -13.10
CA PRO A 53 -3.23 0.37 -12.70
C PRO A 53 -2.59 -0.71 -11.81
N TRP A 54 -1.28 -0.98 -11.96
CA TRP A 54 -0.58 -1.97 -11.15
C TRP A 54 -0.45 -1.59 -9.67
N GLN A 55 -0.53 -0.29 -9.35
CA GLN A 55 -0.42 0.23 -7.99
C GLN A 55 -1.52 -0.31 -7.07
N VAL A 56 -2.68 -0.65 -7.63
CA VAL A 56 -3.79 -1.29 -6.91
C VAL A 56 -3.35 -2.57 -6.20
N VAL A 57 -2.35 -3.30 -6.72
CA VAL A 57 -1.81 -4.49 -6.07
C VAL A 57 -0.41 -4.24 -5.49
N SER A 58 0.46 -3.52 -6.21
CA SER A 58 1.85 -3.36 -5.77
C SER A 58 1.99 -2.56 -4.48
N HIS A 59 1.06 -1.66 -4.18
CA HIS A 59 1.09 -0.87 -2.94
C HIS A 59 1.01 -1.75 -1.69
N MET A 60 0.38 -2.93 -1.79
CA MET A 60 0.26 -3.88 -0.68
C MET A 60 1.61 -4.41 -0.20
N PHE A 61 2.69 -4.15 -0.95
CA PHE A 61 4.06 -4.55 -0.62
C PHE A 61 4.99 -3.38 -0.32
N MET A 62 4.51 -2.14 -0.40
CA MET A 62 5.28 -0.93 -0.12
C MET A 62 5.07 -0.51 1.34
N HIS A 63 6.15 -0.12 2.01
CA HIS A 63 6.13 0.24 3.43
C HIS A 63 6.92 1.52 3.70
N GLY A 64 6.33 2.46 4.43
CA GLY A 64 6.87 3.81 4.64
C GLY A 64 8.17 3.85 5.47
N ASP A 65 8.23 3.07 6.55
CA ASP A 65 9.33 3.08 7.50
C ASP A 65 9.54 1.70 8.16
N ILE A 66 10.63 1.60 8.93
CA ILE A 66 11.05 0.37 9.62
C ILE A 66 10.01 -0.10 10.64
N GLY A 67 9.40 0.83 11.39
CA GLY A 67 8.38 0.50 12.39
C GLY A 67 7.12 -0.05 11.74
N HIS A 68 6.68 0.56 10.64
CA HIS A 68 5.51 0.13 9.89
C HIS A 68 5.68 -1.29 9.32
N ILE A 69 6.80 -1.59 8.64
CA ILE A 69 7.05 -2.95 8.15
C ILE A 69 7.19 -3.95 9.29
N PHE A 70 7.89 -3.60 10.37
CA PHE A 70 8.05 -4.50 11.51
C PHE A 70 6.69 -4.92 12.09
N LEU A 71 5.80 -3.96 12.37
CA LEU A 71 4.49 -4.25 12.95
C LEU A 71 3.60 -5.04 11.98
N ASN A 72 3.62 -4.73 10.68
CA ASN A 72 2.86 -5.50 9.69
C ASN A 72 3.36 -6.94 9.57
N MET A 73 4.68 -7.15 9.50
CA MET A 73 5.26 -8.49 9.40
C MET A 73 5.06 -9.27 10.71
N PHE A 74 5.12 -8.61 11.86
CA PHE A 74 4.80 -9.20 13.15
C PHE A 74 3.34 -9.64 13.22
N ALA A 75 2.39 -8.79 12.82
CA ALA A 75 0.97 -9.13 12.77
C ALA A 75 0.71 -10.28 11.78
N LEU A 76 1.30 -10.23 10.58
CA LEU A 76 1.18 -11.28 9.57
C LEU A 76 1.73 -12.62 10.06
N PHE A 77 2.87 -12.61 10.77
CA PHE A 77 3.44 -13.81 11.39
C PHE A 77 2.53 -14.38 12.49
N MET A 78 2.08 -13.52 13.42
CA MET A 78 1.28 -13.91 14.58
C MET A 78 -0.11 -14.41 14.19
N PHE A 79 -0.80 -13.70 13.30
CA PHE A 79 -2.20 -13.98 12.95
C PHE A 79 -2.34 -14.75 11.64
N GLY A 80 -1.53 -14.43 10.62
CA GLY A 80 -1.62 -15.08 9.31
C GLY A 80 -1.30 -16.57 9.37
N GLY A 81 -0.31 -16.98 10.17
CA GLY A 81 0.08 -18.39 10.30
C GLY A 81 -1.05 -19.31 10.76
N PRO A 82 -1.71 -19.03 11.90
CA PRO A 82 -2.88 -19.79 12.36
C PRO A 82 -4.03 -19.80 11.34
N ILE A 83 -4.34 -18.66 10.73
CA ILE A 83 -5.45 -18.54 9.75
C ILE A 83 -5.14 -19.35 8.49
N GLU A 84 -3.92 -19.29 7.95
CA GLU A 84 -3.53 -20.07 6.78
C GLU A 84 -3.62 -21.58 7.05
N ARG A 85 -3.22 -22.04 8.23
CA ARG A 85 -3.33 -23.46 8.61
C ARG A 85 -4.79 -23.90 8.72
N LEU A 86 -5.68 -23.04 9.20
CA LEU A 86 -7.10 -23.35 9.39
C LEU A 86 -7.87 -23.36 8.06
N TRP A 87 -7.61 -22.38 7.20
CA TRP A 87 -8.38 -22.18 5.95
C TRP A 87 -7.71 -22.80 4.72
N GLY A 88 -6.43 -23.11 4.81
CA GLY A 88 -5.60 -23.48 3.67
C GLY A 88 -5.09 -22.25 2.89
N SER A 89 -3.93 -22.43 2.25
CA SER A 89 -3.17 -21.39 1.54
C SER A 89 -3.98 -20.60 0.53
N LYS A 90 -4.82 -21.26 -0.29
CA LYS A 90 -5.62 -20.58 -1.32
C LYS A 90 -6.63 -19.59 -0.72
N ARG A 91 -7.37 -20.03 0.32
CA ARG A 91 -8.40 -19.19 0.96
C ARG A 91 -7.76 -18.04 1.73
N PHE A 92 -6.65 -18.31 2.41
CA PHE A 92 -5.89 -17.26 3.08
C PHE A 92 -5.35 -16.21 2.09
N LEU A 93 -4.79 -16.63 0.94
CA LEU A 93 -4.30 -15.68 -0.06
C LEU A 93 -5.42 -14.82 -0.64
N ILE A 94 -6.58 -15.41 -0.96
CA ILE A 94 -7.75 -14.67 -1.42
C ILE A 94 -8.20 -13.67 -0.35
N TYR A 95 -8.27 -14.10 0.91
CA TYR A 95 -8.60 -13.23 2.03
C TYR A 95 -7.61 -12.05 2.13
N TYR A 96 -6.31 -12.32 2.13
CA TYR A 96 -5.26 -11.30 2.16
C TYR A 96 -5.42 -10.27 1.05
N LEU A 97 -5.65 -10.72 -0.19
CA LEU A 97 -5.85 -9.84 -1.34
C LEU A 97 -7.13 -9.02 -1.22
N ILE A 98 -8.26 -9.63 -0.88
CA ILE A 98 -9.53 -8.91 -0.72
C ILE A 98 -9.42 -7.84 0.38
N THR A 99 -8.80 -8.17 1.52
CA THR A 99 -8.65 -7.19 2.61
C THR A 99 -7.72 -6.04 2.23
N GLY A 100 -6.62 -6.31 1.52
CA GLY A 100 -5.72 -5.25 1.06
C GLY A 100 -6.36 -4.33 0.03
N LEU A 101 -7.05 -4.93 -0.96
CA LEU A 101 -7.81 -4.16 -1.95
C LEU A 101 -8.97 -3.39 -1.33
N GLY A 102 -9.66 -3.98 -0.35
CA GLY A 102 -10.72 -3.31 0.40
C GLY A 102 -10.20 -2.13 1.22
N ALA A 103 -9.06 -2.28 1.90
CA ALA A 103 -8.40 -1.19 2.60
C ALA A 103 -8.00 -0.06 1.65
N ALA A 104 -7.43 -0.40 0.49
CA ALA A 104 -7.08 0.56 -0.55
C ALA A 104 -8.31 1.34 -1.06
N ALA A 105 -9.41 0.64 -1.37
CA ALA A 105 -10.64 1.26 -1.85
C ALA A 105 -11.24 2.21 -0.80
N LEU A 106 -11.29 1.80 0.47
CA LEU A 106 -11.77 2.64 1.56
C LEU A 106 -10.88 3.87 1.76
N HIS A 107 -9.56 3.68 1.79
CA HIS A 107 -8.60 4.77 1.93
C HIS A 107 -8.76 5.79 0.79
N GLN A 108 -8.86 5.34 -0.46
CA GLN A 108 -9.05 6.24 -1.59
C GLN A 108 -10.40 6.94 -1.58
N GLY A 109 -11.46 6.27 -1.14
CA GLY A 109 -12.77 6.89 -0.98
C GLY A 109 -12.76 8.02 0.06
N VAL A 110 -12.12 7.80 1.21
CA VAL A 110 -11.97 8.81 2.26
C VAL A 110 -11.09 9.96 1.79
N ALA A 111 -9.92 9.66 1.19
CA ALA A 111 -9.01 10.68 0.69
C ALA A 111 -9.66 11.55 -0.40
N TRP A 112 -10.43 10.94 -1.31
CA TRP A 112 -11.19 11.67 -2.30
C TRP A 112 -12.26 12.57 -1.66
N TRP A 113 -12.99 12.05 -0.67
CA TRP A 113 -14.01 12.83 0.05
C TRP A 113 -13.40 14.06 0.74
N GLU A 114 -12.29 13.89 1.45
CA GLU A 114 -11.55 14.98 2.10
C GLU A 114 -11.04 16.00 1.07
N ALA A 115 -10.48 15.53 -0.06
CA ALA A 115 -10.01 16.41 -1.13
C ALA A 115 -11.15 17.30 -1.68
N GLN A 116 -12.35 16.76 -1.89
CA GLN A 116 -13.50 17.57 -2.34
C GLN A 116 -13.87 18.66 -1.33
N GLN A 117 -13.80 18.37 -0.03
CA GLN A 117 -14.07 19.36 1.01
C GLN A 117 -13.04 20.49 0.99
N HIS A 118 -11.76 20.17 0.84
CA HIS A 118 -10.69 21.17 0.74
C HIS A 118 -10.82 22.03 -0.51
N LEU A 119 -11.08 21.42 -1.67
CA LEU A 119 -11.28 22.15 -2.93
C LEU A 119 -12.47 23.11 -2.86
N ALA A 120 -13.57 22.71 -2.22
CA ALA A 120 -14.72 23.59 -2.02
C ALA A 120 -14.37 24.84 -1.21
N VAL A 121 -13.53 24.71 -0.19
CA VAL A 121 -13.05 25.84 0.61
C VAL A 121 -12.13 26.74 -0.22
N LEU A 122 -11.15 26.18 -0.94
CA LEU A 122 -10.22 26.95 -1.77
C LEU A 122 -10.95 27.74 -2.88
N SER A 123 -11.99 27.15 -3.47
CA SER A 123 -12.84 27.82 -4.45
C SER A 123 -13.52 29.06 -3.89
N GLN A 124 -13.92 29.07 -2.62
CA GLN A 124 -14.53 30.25 -1.97
C GLN A 124 -13.55 31.41 -1.84
N TYR A 125 -12.25 31.14 -1.78
CA TYR A 125 -11.19 32.15 -1.76
C TYR A 125 -10.71 32.55 -3.16
N GLY A 126 -11.37 32.06 -4.23
CA GLY A 126 -11.02 32.37 -5.62
C GLY A 126 -9.77 31.66 -6.13
N VAL A 127 -9.32 30.59 -5.46
CA VAL A 127 -8.19 29.76 -5.91
C VAL A 127 -8.62 28.91 -7.10
N ASP A 128 -7.79 28.87 -8.15
CA ASP A 128 -7.99 28.00 -9.30
C ASP A 128 -7.79 26.53 -8.90
N LEU A 129 -8.86 25.74 -9.00
CA LEU A 129 -8.85 24.34 -8.59
C LEU A 129 -8.07 23.45 -9.56
N ASP A 130 -7.93 23.86 -10.81
CA ASP A 130 -7.21 23.09 -11.82
C ASP A 130 -5.69 23.19 -11.57
N GLU A 131 -5.22 24.35 -11.13
CA GLU A 131 -3.83 24.55 -10.70
C GLU A 131 -3.51 23.74 -9.43
N VAL A 132 -4.43 23.71 -8.45
CA VAL A 132 -4.26 22.95 -7.21
C VAL A 132 -4.22 21.44 -7.47
N LYS A 133 -5.12 20.93 -8.32
CA LYS A 133 -5.13 19.50 -8.66
C LYS A 133 -3.88 19.07 -9.41
N TYR A 134 -3.36 19.95 -10.28
CA TYR A 134 -2.10 19.71 -10.98
C TYR A 134 -0.89 19.73 -10.03
N ALA A 135 -0.88 20.66 -9.05
CA ALA A 135 0.20 20.75 -8.07
C ALA A 135 0.19 19.63 -7.01
N ALA A 136 -0.99 19.05 -6.72
CA ALA A 136 -1.17 17.97 -5.76
C ALA A 136 -0.84 16.57 -6.33
N SER A 137 -0.61 16.48 -7.64
CA SER A 137 -0.16 15.26 -8.32
C SER A 137 1.34 15.17 -8.46
#